data_AF-A0A452RTZ3-F1
#
_entry.id   AF-A0A452RTZ3-F1
#
_cell.length_a   1.000
_cell.length_b   1.000
_cell.length_c   1.000
_cell.angle_alpha   90.00
_cell.angle_beta   90.00
_cell.angle_gamma   90.00
#
_symmetry.space_group_name_H-M   'P 1'
#
loop_
_entity.id
_entity.type
_entity.pdbx_description
1 polymer ?
#
loop_
_entity_poly.entity_id
_entity_poly.type
_entity_poly.pdbx_seq_one_letter_code
_entity_poly.pdbx_strand_id
1 'polypeptide(L)'
;MAAFSEMGVMPEIAQAVEEMDWLLPTDIQAESIPLILGGGDVLMAAETGSGKTGAFSIPVIQIVYETLKDQQEGKKGKTTIKTGASVLNKWQMNPYDRGSAFAIGSDGLCCQSREVKEWHGCRATKGLTKGKHYYEVSCHDQGLCRVGWSSMQASLDLGTDKFGFGFGGTGKKSHNKQFDNYGEEFTMHDTIGCYLDIDKGHVKFSKNGKELGLAFEIPPHMKNQALFPACVLKNAELKFNFGEEEFKFPPKDGFVALSKASDSYVVKSQHTGNAQVAQTKFLPNAPKALIVEPSRELAEQTLNNVKQFKKYIDNPKLRELLIIGGVAARDQLSVLDNGVDIVVGTPGRLDDLVSTGKLNLSQVRFLVLDEADGLLSQGYSDFINRIHNQIPQITSDGKRLQVIVCSATLHSFDVKKLSEKIMHFPTWVDLKGEDSTLERLGKNHIRVNRMFFPYKILKGGVCCPGKSRNHKMDQQYFMQHRKEKRHLKRLRKQEEKLIRSRMVRNYRVKMAGGKVRV
;
A
#
# COMPACT_ATOMS: atom_id res chain seq x y z
N MET A 1 8.99 -12.00 -25.80
CA MET A 1 9.35 -11.47 -24.47
C MET A 1 9.29 -9.94 -24.39
N ALA A 2 8.09 -9.36 -24.34
CA ALA A 2 7.93 -7.93 -24.04
C ALA A 2 6.73 -7.65 -23.11
N ALA A 3 5.55 -8.22 -23.37
CA ALA A 3 4.31 -7.74 -22.74
C ALA A 3 4.20 -7.96 -21.22
N PHE A 4 4.52 -9.15 -20.70
CA PHE A 4 4.50 -9.39 -19.24
C PHE A 4 5.71 -8.81 -18.52
N SER A 5 6.88 -8.84 -19.17
CA SER A 5 8.11 -8.24 -18.61
C SER A 5 8.01 -6.73 -18.42
N GLU A 6 7.27 -6.02 -19.29
CA GLU A 6 6.99 -4.59 -19.16
C GLU A 6 6.20 -4.25 -17.88
N MET A 7 5.48 -5.21 -17.30
CA MET A 7 4.75 -5.04 -16.04
C MET A 7 5.59 -5.36 -14.79
N GLY A 8 6.88 -5.69 -14.96
CA GLY A 8 7.76 -6.09 -13.87
C GLY A 8 7.74 -7.59 -13.55
N VAL A 9 7.10 -8.41 -14.38
CA VAL A 9 7.09 -9.88 -14.22
C VAL A 9 8.47 -10.44 -14.56
N MET A 10 8.99 -11.29 -13.68
CA MET A 10 10.30 -11.92 -13.84
C MET A 10 10.37 -12.84 -15.09
N PRO A 11 11.55 -12.97 -15.73
CA PRO A 11 11.71 -13.75 -16.98
C PRO A 11 11.22 -15.19 -16.88
N GLU A 12 11.43 -15.86 -15.75
CA GLU A 12 11.07 -17.27 -15.54
C GLU A 12 9.54 -17.46 -15.56
N ILE A 13 8.79 -16.55 -14.94
CA ILE A 13 7.32 -16.58 -14.99
C ILE A 13 6.84 -16.14 -16.38
N ALA A 14 7.46 -15.12 -16.98
CA ALA A 14 7.11 -14.68 -18.32
C ALA A 14 7.27 -15.81 -19.35
N GLN A 15 8.33 -16.63 -19.24
CA GLN A 15 8.52 -17.81 -20.07
C GLN A 15 7.40 -18.84 -19.87
N ALA A 16 7.01 -19.12 -18.62
CA ALA A 16 5.91 -20.05 -18.33
C ALA A 16 4.59 -19.56 -18.95
N VAL A 17 4.31 -18.26 -18.86
CA VAL A 17 3.11 -17.64 -19.42
C VAL A 17 3.13 -17.66 -20.96
N GLU A 18 4.29 -17.41 -21.60
CA GLU A 18 4.43 -17.52 -23.06
C GLU A 18 4.16 -18.95 -23.57
N GLU A 19 4.59 -19.99 -22.83
CA GLU A 19 4.30 -21.40 -23.17
C GLU A 19 2.84 -21.81 -22.98
N MET A 20 2.09 -21.04 -22.20
CA MET A 20 0.64 -21.19 -22.07
C MET A 20 -0.13 -20.44 -23.18
N ASP A 21 0.58 -19.94 -24.21
CA ASP A 21 0.06 -19.11 -25.29
C ASP A 21 -0.52 -17.76 -24.83
N TRP A 22 -0.13 -17.26 -23.66
CA TRP A 22 -0.54 -15.95 -23.15
C TRP A 22 0.39 -14.85 -23.65
N LEU A 23 0.26 -14.52 -24.94
CA LEU A 23 1.14 -13.55 -25.60
C LEU A 23 0.95 -12.10 -25.12
N LEU A 24 -0.26 -11.74 -24.69
CA LEU A 24 -0.62 -10.41 -24.22
C LEU A 24 -1.41 -10.51 -22.91
N PRO A 25 -1.15 -9.65 -21.92
CA PRO A 25 -1.96 -9.61 -20.71
C PRO A 25 -3.38 -9.16 -21.04
N THR A 26 -4.35 -9.77 -20.36
CA THR A 26 -5.73 -9.28 -20.33
C THR A 26 -5.80 -7.92 -19.61
N ASP A 27 -6.87 -7.16 -19.82
CA ASP A 27 -7.02 -5.85 -19.17
C ASP A 27 -6.94 -5.95 -17.63
N ILE A 28 -7.48 -7.03 -17.02
CA ILE A 28 -7.44 -7.20 -15.57
C ILE A 28 -6.02 -7.49 -15.06
N GLN A 29 -5.23 -8.24 -15.83
CA GLN A 29 -3.83 -8.52 -15.54
C GLN A 29 -2.97 -7.27 -15.69
N ALA A 30 -3.18 -6.51 -16.77
CA ALA A 30 -2.44 -5.29 -17.06
C ALA A 30 -2.57 -4.23 -15.97
N GLU A 31 -3.76 -4.08 -15.38
CA GLU A 31 -4.00 -3.12 -14.30
C GLU A 31 -3.58 -3.68 -12.94
N SER A 32 -3.88 -4.95 -12.64
CA SER A 32 -3.71 -5.50 -11.28
C SER A 32 -2.28 -5.93 -10.98
N ILE A 33 -1.54 -6.52 -11.93
CA ILE A 33 -0.20 -7.07 -11.68
C ILE A 33 0.77 -6.00 -11.16
N PRO A 34 0.89 -4.80 -11.78
CA PRO A 34 1.78 -3.76 -11.28
C PRO A 34 1.40 -3.24 -9.89
N LEU A 35 0.10 -3.16 -9.59
CA LEU A 35 -0.40 -2.72 -8.29
C LEU A 35 -0.05 -3.71 -7.18
N ILE A 36 -0.16 -5.00 -7.46
CA ILE A 36 0.20 -6.07 -6.51
C ILE A 36 1.71 -6.12 -6.31
N LEU A 37 2.51 -6.04 -7.39
CA LEU A 37 3.98 -5.95 -7.29
C LEU A 37 4.44 -4.71 -6.53
N GLY A 38 3.70 -3.61 -6.65
CA GLY A 38 3.91 -2.38 -5.88
C GLY A 38 3.60 -2.50 -4.38
N GLY A 39 3.06 -3.65 -3.94
CA GLY A 39 2.74 -3.91 -2.54
C GLY A 39 1.44 -3.26 -2.08
N GLY A 40 0.54 -2.85 -2.99
CA GLY A 40 -0.77 -2.30 -2.67
C GLY A 40 -1.83 -3.38 -2.50
N ASP A 41 -2.82 -3.14 -1.64
CA ASP A 41 -4.00 -4.00 -1.60
C ASP A 41 -4.81 -3.77 -2.87
N VAL A 42 -5.39 -4.83 -3.44
CA VAL A 42 -6.11 -4.75 -4.72
C VAL A 42 -7.44 -5.45 -4.61
N LEU A 43 -8.50 -4.70 -4.93
CA LEU A 43 -9.87 -5.19 -5.02
C LEU A 43 -10.28 -5.20 -6.49
N MET A 44 -10.46 -6.38 -7.08
CA MET A 44 -10.63 -6.53 -8.53
C MET A 44 -11.97 -7.17 -8.93
N ALA A 45 -12.66 -6.55 -9.90
CA ALA A 45 -13.87 -7.05 -10.55
C ALA A 45 -13.65 -7.32 -12.02
N ALA A 46 -13.95 -8.55 -12.42
CA ALA A 46 -14.08 -8.93 -13.82
C ALA A 46 -14.91 -10.22 -13.94
N GLU A 47 -15.41 -10.51 -15.13
CA GLU A 47 -16.14 -11.75 -15.43
C GLU A 47 -15.25 -12.99 -15.28
N THR A 48 -15.86 -14.17 -15.10
CA THR A 48 -15.13 -15.44 -15.11
C THR A 48 -14.45 -15.64 -16.46
N GLY A 49 -13.22 -16.16 -16.46
CA GLY A 49 -12.41 -16.30 -17.67
C GLY A 49 -11.66 -15.03 -18.10
N SER A 50 -11.81 -13.91 -17.38
CA SER A 50 -11.07 -12.67 -17.69
C SER A 50 -9.57 -12.70 -17.35
N GLY A 51 -9.10 -13.76 -16.68
CA GLY A 51 -7.70 -13.91 -16.28
C GLY A 51 -7.36 -13.45 -14.85
N LYS A 52 -8.36 -13.23 -13.97
CA LYS A 52 -8.17 -12.84 -12.54
C LYS A 52 -7.18 -13.74 -11.79
N THR A 53 -7.27 -15.05 -11.98
CA THR A 53 -6.37 -16.00 -11.32
C THR A 53 -4.91 -15.74 -11.65
N GLY A 54 -4.60 -15.46 -12.91
CA GLY A 54 -3.26 -15.02 -13.32
C GLY A 54 -2.89 -13.64 -12.76
N ALA A 55 -3.85 -12.72 -12.68
CA ALA A 55 -3.64 -11.36 -12.20
C ALA A 55 -3.14 -11.30 -10.75
N PHE A 56 -3.62 -12.18 -9.86
CA PHE A 56 -3.09 -12.27 -8.50
C PHE A 56 -1.96 -13.31 -8.34
N SER A 57 -2.02 -14.45 -9.04
CA SER A 57 -1.08 -15.55 -8.79
C SER A 57 0.33 -15.21 -9.25
N ILE A 58 0.48 -14.61 -10.43
CA ILE A 58 1.79 -14.22 -10.99
C ILE A 58 2.60 -13.35 -10.02
N PRO A 59 2.08 -12.18 -9.57
CA PRO A 59 2.84 -11.32 -8.68
C PRO A 59 3.05 -11.93 -7.29
N VAL A 60 2.08 -12.70 -6.76
CA VAL A 60 2.25 -13.38 -5.46
C VAL A 60 3.37 -14.43 -5.52
N ILE A 61 3.42 -15.25 -6.58
CA ILE A 61 4.49 -16.23 -6.79
C ILE A 61 5.84 -15.55 -6.85
N GLN A 62 5.95 -14.47 -7.63
CA GLN A 62 7.19 -13.72 -7.76
C GLN A 62 7.67 -13.17 -6.41
N ILE A 63 6.81 -12.49 -5.65
CA ILE A 63 7.24 -11.87 -4.38
C ILE A 63 7.58 -12.94 -3.33
N VAL A 64 6.85 -14.06 -3.29
CA VAL A 64 7.16 -15.19 -2.41
C VAL A 64 8.53 -15.78 -2.76
N TYR A 65 8.79 -16.00 -4.05
CA TYR A 65 10.08 -16.50 -4.53
C TYR A 65 11.23 -15.53 -4.21
N GLU A 66 11.09 -14.25 -4.53
CA GLU A 66 12.08 -13.22 -4.22
C GLU A 66 12.37 -13.16 -2.72
N THR A 67 11.33 -13.29 -1.88
CA THR A 67 11.47 -13.35 -0.41
C THR A 67 12.27 -14.57 0.03
N LEU A 68 12.05 -15.75 -0.57
CA LEU A 68 12.81 -16.96 -0.26
C LEU A 68 14.26 -16.85 -0.73
N LYS A 69 14.48 -16.27 -1.92
CA LYS A 69 15.80 -16.10 -2.50
C LYS A 69 16.66 -15.15 -1.65
N ASP A 70 16.09 -14.04 -1.21
CA ASP A 70 16.73 -13.12 -0.27
C ASP A 70 17.11 -13.81 1.06
N GLN A 71 16.26 -14.73 1.54
CA GLN A 71 16.54 -15.53 2.74
C GLN A 71 17.68 -16.53 2.53
N GLN A 72 17.74 -17.21 1.36
CA GLN A 72 18.74 -18.24 1.06
C GLN A 72 20.13 -17.64 0.75
N GLU A 73 20.19 -16.55 -0.02
CA GLU A 73 21.46 -15.96 -0.45
C GLU A 73 22.19 -15.23 0.69
N GLY A 74 21.61 -15.16 1.90
CA GLY A 74 22.11 -14.33 3.00
C GLY A 74 22.16 -12.85 2.65
N LYS A 75 21.69 -12.48 1.46
CA LYS A 75 21.51 -11.12 0.98
C LYS A 75 20.37 -10.55 1.80
N LYS A 76 20.71 -9.86 2.88
CA LYS A 76 19.88 -8.79 3.43
C LYS A 76 19.39 -7.98 2.21
N GLY A 77 18.12 -8.12 1.87
CA GLY A 77 17.57 -7.72 0.57
C GLY A 77 18.09 -6.36 0.11
N LYS A 78 18.53 -6.29 -1.15
CA LYS A 78 18.97 -5.05 -1.79
C LYS A 78 17.82 -4.07 -2.07
N THR A 79 16.63 -4.35 -1.55
CA THR A 79 15.57 -3.36 -1.30
C THR A 79 15.59 -3.04 0.19
N THR A 80 16.50 -2.15 0.58
CA THR A 80 16.85 -1.94 1.99
C THR A 80 15.75 -1.19 2.74
N ILE A 81 14.72 -1.90 3.23
CA ILE A 81 14.07 -1.51 4.50
C ILE A 81 15.02 -2.04 5.58
N LYS A 82 15.86 -1.14 6.07
CA LYS A 82 17.01 -1.50 6.88
C LYS A 82 16.55 -1.96 8.28
N THR A 83 16.58 -3.26 8.55
CA THR A 83 16.24 -3.92 9.84
C THR A 83 16.64 -3.14 11.12
N GLY A 84 15.73 -3.06 12.09
CA GLY A 84 15.94 -2.76 13.52
C GLY A 84 16.85 -1.57 13.87
N ALA A 85 18.18 -1.75 13.80
CA ALA A 85 19.16 -0.74 14.18
C ALA A 85 19.29 0.41 13.17
N SER A 86 18.97 0.16 11.90
CA SER A 86 19.13 1.13 10.82
C SER A 86 17.91 1.97 10.52
N VAL A 87 16.71 1.51 10.89
CA VAL A 87 15.51 2.37 10.99
C VAL A 87 15.78 3.55 11.92
N LEU A 88 16.53 3.32 13.02
CA LEU A 88 16.91 4.35 13.98
C LEU A 88 18.02 5.29 13.49
N ASN A 89 18.68 4.96 12.37
CA ASN A 89 19.75 5.79 11.80
C ASN A 89 19.20 6.89 10.89
N LYS A 90 17.95 6.79 10.43
CA LYS A 90 17.28 7.81 9.61
C LYS A 90 16.29 8.61 10.46
N TRP A 91 16.07 9.87 10.11
CA TRP A 91 14.91 10.63 10.61
C TRP A 91 13.65 10.15 9.89
N GLN A 92 12.80 9.43 10.61
CA GLN A 92 11.54 8.89 10.10
C GLN A 92 10.61 8.56 11.26
N MET A 93 9.37 8.18 10.97
CA MET A 93 8.41 7.71 11.97
C MET A 93 8.76 6.27 12.39
N ASN A 94 8.61 5.94 13.67
CA ASN A 94 9.12 4.69 14.22
C ASN A 94 8.06 3.57 14.13
N PRO A 95 8.26 2.52 13.32
CA PRO A 95 7.31 1.41 13.18
C PRO A 95 7.13 0.57 14.46
N TYR A 96 8.04 0.72 15.42
CA TYR A 96 8.04 0.02 16.71
C TYR A 96 7.49 0.86 17.86
N ASP A 97 7.22 2.15 17.64
CA ASP A 97 6.70 3.08 18.65
C ASP A 97 5.42 3.74 18.12
N ARG A 98 4.39 2.91 17.95
CA ARG A 98 3.13 3.29 17.31
C ARG A 98 1.93 2.51 17.86
N GLY A 99 0.74 3.08 17.71
CA GLY A 99 -0.53 2.40 17.98
C GLY A 99 -0.80 1.27 16.98
N SER A 100 -1.62 0.30 17.38
CA SER A 100 -1.94 -0.90 16.58
C SER A 100 -2.42 -0.58 15.16
N ALA A 101 -3.38 0.35 15.02
CA ALA A 101 -3.95 0.80 13.75
C ALA A 101 -3.25 2.03 13.14
N PHE A 102 -2.02 2.33 13.57
CA PHE A 102 -1.19 3.36 12.98
C PHE A 102 -0.32 2.74 11.88
N ALA A 103 -0.45 3.20 10.65
CA ALA A 103 0.35 2.75 9.52
C ALA A 103 1.39 3.78 9.13
N ILE A 104 2.57 3.32 8.71
CA ILE A 104 3.67 4.13 8.21
C ILE A 104 4.00 3.63 6.80
N GLY A 105 4.10 4.55 5.85
CA GLY A 105 4.48 4.26 4.47
C GLY A 105 5.90 3.70 4.37
N SER A 106 6.22 3.10 3.22
CA SER A 106 7.55 2.54 2.96
C SER A 106 8.67 3.58 2.96
N ASP A 107 8.34 4.85 2.75
CA ASP A 107 9.27 5.99 2.86
C ASP A 107 9.61 6.37 4.31
N GLY A 108 8.86 5.84 5.29
CA GLY A 108 8.98 6.16 6.71
C GLY A 108 8.41 7.53 7.10
N LEU A 109 7.79 8.25 6.16
CA LEU A 109 7.40 9.65 6.33
C LEU A 109 5.90 9.87 6.16
N CYS A 110 5.23 9.08 5.32
CA CYS A 110 3.78 9.10 5.23
C CYS A 110 3.17 8.26 6.36
N CYS A 111 2.19 8.79 7.08
CA CYS A 111 1.58 8.16 8.24
C CYS A 111 0.06 8.29 8.17
N GLN A 112 -0.65 7.24 8.56
CA GLN A 112 -2.11 7.24 8.53
C GLN A 112 -2.73 6.37 9.61
N SER A 113 -3.95 6.72 9.97
CA SER A 113 -4.87 5.85 10.69
C SER A 113 -6.26 6.02 10.11
N ARG A 114 -6.97 4.92 9.86
CA ARG A 114 -8.38 4.93 9.38
C ARG A 114 -9.39 4.60 10.47
N GLU A 115 -8.92 4.51 11.71
CA GLU A 115 -9.82 4.35 12.85
C GLU A 115 -10.66 5.59 13.04
N VAL A 116 -11.98 5.40 13.01
CA VAL A 116 -12.98 6.49 13.09
C VAL A 116 -13.34 6.77 14.55
N LYS A 117 -13.07 5.84 15.46
CA LYS A 117 -13.43 5.95 16.88
C LYS A 117 -12.20 6.25 17.75
N GLU A 118 -11.14 5.49 17.57
CA GLU A 118 -9.95 5.53 18.41
C GLU A 118 -8.85 6.40 17.83
N TRP A 119 -7.97 6.87 18.71
CA TRP A 119 -6.80 7.63 18.36
C TRP A 119 -5.59 6.71 18.37
N HIS A 120 -4.82 6.71 17.28
CA HIS A 120 -3.56 5.98 17.23
C HIS A 120 -2.45 6.97 16.92
N GLY A 121 -1.34 6.88 17.66
CA GLY A 121 -0.21 7.75 17.45
C GLY A 121 1.09 7.03 17.24
N CYS A 122 2.12 7.80 16.92
CA CYS A 122 3.46 7.32 16.65
C CYS A 122 4.47 8.39 17.03
N ARG A 123 5.66 7.95 17.45
CA ARG A 123 6.84 8.79 17.66
C ARG A 123 7.89 8.54 16.58
N ALA A 124 8.73 9.53 16.32
CA ALA A 124 9.85 9.38 15.41
C ALA A 124 10.96 8.51 16.01
N THR A 125 11.83 8.03 15.12
CA THR A 125 12.99 7.18 15.45
C THR A 125 14.09 7.90 16.24
N LYS A 126 14.11 9.23 16.17
CA LYS A 126 15.11 10.12 16.79
C LYS A 126 14.42 11.29 17.47
N GLY A 127 15.06 11.78 18.52
CA GLY A 127 14.66 12.95 19.28
C GLY A 127 15.87 13.82 19.58
N LEU A 128 15.63 14.95 20.22
CA LEU A 128 16.65 15.97 20.49
C LEU A 128 16.77 16.25 21.98
N THR A 129 17.98 16.58 22.43
CA THR A 129 18.27 17.01 23.81
C THR A 129 18.73 18.46 23.92
N LYS A 130 19.11 19.11 22.81
CA LYS A 130 19.58 20.50 22.78
C LYS A 130 19.26 21.21 21.46
N GLY A 131 19.40 22.53 21.44
CA GLY A 131 19.35 23.35 20.23
C GLY A 131 17.96 23.73 19.76
N LYS A 132 17.92 24.43 18.61
CA LYS A 132 16.71 24.95 17.98
C LYS A 132 16.43 24.26 16.66
N HIS A 133 15.35 23.49 16.62
CA HIS A 133 15.08 22.62 15.49
C HIS A 133 13.64 22.66 14.99
N TYR A 134 13.49 22.24 13.74
CA TYR A 134 12.26 22.37 12.97
C TYR A 134 11.99 21.17 12.08
N TYR A 135 10.70 20.85 11.91
CA TYR A 135 10.21 19.94 10.87
C TYR A 135 8.81 20.36 10.37
N GLU A 136 8.42 19.82 9.21
CA GLU A 136 7.10 20.08 8.62
C GLU A 136 6.24 18.83 8.60
N VAL A 137 4.93 19.06 8.69
CA VAL A 137 3.92 18.03 8.48
C VAL A 137 2.87 18.55 7.51
N SER A 138 2.65 17.85 6.41
CA SER A 138 1.59 18.15 5.45
C SER A 138 0.38 17.27 5.70
N CYS A 139 -0.81 17.88 5.75
CA CYS A 139 -2.06 17.16 5.95
C CYS A 139 -2.62 16.73 4.59
N HIS A 140 -2.88 15.44 4.43
CA HIS A 140 -3.37 14.87 3.17
C HIS A 140 -4.83 14.44 3.25
N ASP A 141 -5.45 14.51 4.43
CA ASP A 141 -6.82 14.08 4.64
C ASP A 141 -7.57 15.00 5.62
N GLN A 142 -8.89 14.89 5.64
CA GLN A 142 -9.81 15.71 6.42
C GLN A 142 -10.03 15.20 7.86
N GLY A 143 -9.46 14.05 8.21
CA GLY A 143 -9.55 13.51 9.56
C GLY A 143 -8.92 14.38 10.64
N LEU A 144 -9.08 13.93 11.88
CA LEU A 144 -8.51 14.62 13.03
C LEU A 144 -7.09 14.14 13.28
N CYS A 145 -6.21 15.08 13.58
CA CYS A 145 -4.84 14.79 13.95
C CYS A 145 -4.33 15.74 15.04
N ARG A 146 -3.27 15.35 15.73
CA ARG A 146 -2.37 16.26 16.46
C ARG A 146 -0.94 15.96 16.08
N VAL A 147 -0.13 17.00 15.97
CA VAL A 147 1.33 16.93 15.71
C VAL A 147 2.08 17.65 16.82
N GLY A 148 3.34 17.30 17.05
CA GLY A 148 4.18 18.02 17.99
C GLY A 148 5.32 17.18 18.53
N TRP A 149 5.52 17.25 19.84
CA TRP A 149 6.71 16.72 20.49
C TRP A 149 6.33 15.93 21.72
N SER A 150 7.03 14.83 21.97
CA SER A 150 6.81 14.04 23.19
C SER A 150 8.11 13.42 23.68
N SER A 151 8.19 13.16 24.98
CA SER A 151 9.27 12.31 25.51
C SER A 151 8.92 10.83 25.33
N MET A 152 9.90 9.96 25.59
CA MET A 152 9.70 8.51 25.56
C MET A 152 8.69 7.99 26.59
N GLN A 153 8.42 8.76 27.64
CA GLN A 153 7.48 8.38 28.70
C GLN A 153 6.02 8.73 28.35
N ALA A 154 5.79 9.50 27.29
CA ALA A 154 4.45 9.89 26.88
C ALA A 154 3.62 8.69 26.41
N SER A 155 2.31 8.81 26.54
CA SER A 155 1.34 8.08 25.75
C SER A 155 1.52 8.40 24.27
N LEU A 156 1.14 7.46 23.42
CA LEU A 156 1.02 7.71 21.98
C LEU A 156 -0.22 8.52 21.62
N ASP A 157 -1.17 8.69 22.55
CA ASP A 157 -2.23 9.68 22.41
C ASP A 157 -1.69 11.07 22.78
N LEU A 158 -1.02 11.71 21.82
CA LEU A 158 -0.25 12.93 22.01
C LEU A 158 -1.06 14.05 22.69
N GLY A 159 -0.52 14.59 23.79
CA GLY A 159 -1.11 15.70 24.55
C GLY A 159 -2.06 15.27 25.67
N THR A 160 -2.30 13.97 25.86
CA THR A 160 -3.17 13.43 26.91
C THR A 160 -2.44 13.04 28.20
N ASP A 161 -1.17 13.41 28.31
CA ASP A 161 -0.33 13.21 29.49
C ASP A 161 0.64 14.40 29.67
N LYS A 162 1.40 14.36 30.76
CA LYS A 162 2.35 15.41 31.16
C LYS A 162 3.67 15.42 30.37
N PHE A 163 3.85 14.53 29.40
CA PHE A 163 5.09 14.33 28.65
C PHE A 163 4.95 14.58 27.14
N GLY A 164 3.72 14.82 26.66
CA GLY A 164 3.41 15.14 25.26
C GLY A 164 2.87 16.57 25.08
N PHE A 165 3.27 17.20 23.98
CA PHE A 165 2.85 18.53 23.55
C PHE A 165 2.28 18.43 22.14
N GLY A 166 0.96 18.58 22.00
CA GLY A 166 0.26 18.45 20.72
C GLY A 166 -0.35 19.76 20.25
N PHE A 167 -0.41 19.94 18.94
CA PHE A 167 -1.26 20.93 18.27
C PHE A 167 -2.16 20.19 17.30
N GLY A 168 -3.47 20.36 17.47
CA GLY A 168 -4.49 19.60 16.76
C GLY A 168 -5.19 20.36 15.65
N GLY A 169 -5.72 19.61 14.67
CA GLY A 169 -6.46 20.15 13.53
C GLY A 169 -7.66 21.03 13.91
N THR A 170 -8.17 20.91 15.14
CA THR A 170 -9.23 21.77 15.70
C THR A 170 -8.71 23.11 16.25
N GLY A 171 -7.48 23.54 15.92
CA GLY A 171 -6.90 24.80 16.37
C GLY A 171 -6.48 24.84 17.85
N LYS A 172 -6.53 23.68 18.53
CA LYS A 172 -6.23 23.57 19.96
C LYS A 172 -4.84 23.01 20.20
N LYS A 173 -4.14 23.58 21.18
CA LYS A 173 -2.96 22.98 21.78
C LYS A 173 -3.38 22.04 22.90
N SER A 174 -2.67 20.94 23.07
CA SER A 174 -3.00 19.90 24.05
C SER A 174 -1.79 19.45 24.85
N HIS A 175 -1.93 19.45 26.17
CA HIS A 175 -0.95 18.94 27.13
C HIS A 175 -1.67 18.50 28.41
N ASN A 176 -1.29 17.37 28.99
CA ASN A 176 -1.88 16.85 30.23
C ASN A 176 -3.42 16.79 30.23
N LYS A 177 -4.01 16.36 29.09
CA LYS A 177 -5.47 16.30 28.85
C LYS A 177 -6.19 17.65 28.88
N GLN A 178 -5.46 18.76 28.92
CA GLN A 178 -6.02 20.10 28.72
C GLN A 178 -5.95 20.45 27.24
N PHE A 179 -7.01 21.06 26.72
CA PHE A 179 -7.18 21.38 25.30
C PHE A 179 -7.57 22.85 25.15
N ASP A 180 -6.58 23.71 24.98
CA ASP A 180 -6.76 25.15 24.96
C ASP A 180 -6.73 25.69 23.53
N ASN A 181 -7.50 26.74 23.27
CA ASN A 181 -7.41 27.46 22.00
C ASN A 181 -6.01 28.08 21.86
N TYR A 182 -5.42 27.94 20.68
CA TYR A 182 -4.06 28.42 20.42
C TYR A 182 -3.90 29.01 19.03
N GLY A 183 -4.32 28.27 18.02
CA GLY A 183 -4.15 28.64 16.62
C GLY A 183 -5.42 28.46 15.81
N GLU A 184 -5.29 28.66 14.52
CA GLU A 184 -6.35 28.36 13.57
C GLU A 184 -6.49 26.85 13.36
N GLU A 185 -7.70 26.39 13.07
CA GLU A 185 -7.96 25.03 12.62
C GLU A 185 -7.16 24.72 11.35
N PHE A 186 -6.77 23.47 11.15
CA PHE A 186 -6.05 23.02 9.97
C PHE A 186 -6.50 21.64 9.52
N THR A 187 -6.43 21.40 8.22
CA THR A 187 -6.93 20.16 7.59
C THR A 187 -6.16 19.88 6.29
N MET A 188 -6.68 18.98 5.44
CA MET A 188 -6.16 18.66 4.13
C MET A 188 -5.62 19.90 3.38
N HIS A 189 -4.42 19.76 2.81
CA HIS A 189 -3.63 20.80 2.11
C HIS A 189 -2.90 21.82 2.98
N ASP A 190 -3.17 21.88 4.29
CA ASP A 190 -2.36 22.68 5.21
C ASP A 190 -1.03 22.00 5.54
N THR A 191 -0.01 22.82 5.75
CA THR A 191 1.31 22.40 6.23
C THR A 191 1.59 23.05 7.58
N ILE A 192 1.91 22.22 8.58
CA ILE A 192 2.23 22.65 9.94
C ILE A 192 3.73 22.60 10.15
N GLY A 193 4.31 23.75 10.50
CA GLY A 193 5.69 23.84 10.94
C GLY A 193 5.78 23.62 12.45
N CYS A 194 6.60 22.66 12.87
CA CYS A 194 6.78 22.28 14.27
C CYS A 194 8.16 22.74 14.76
N TYR A 195 8.20 23.67 15.71
CA TYR A 195 9.43 24.26 16.22
C TYR A 195 9.69 23.81 17.66
N LEU A 196 10.95 23.52 17.96
CA LEU A 196 11.43 23.18 19.28
C LEU A 196 12.73 23.93 19.59
N ASP A 197 12.71 24.79 20.60
CA ASP A 197 13.87 25.47 21.17
C ASP A 197 14.10 24.86 22.57
N ILE A 198 14.93 23.81 22.65
CA ILE A 198 15.16 23.10 23.92
C ILE A 198 15.95 23.96 24.89
N ASP A 199 16.84 24.80 24.37
CA ASP A 199 17.71 25.66 25.17
C ASP A 199 16.88 26.68 25.97
N LYS A 200 15.82 27.23 25.37
CA LYS A 200 14.83 28.07 26.07
C LYS A 200 13.69 27.28 26.70
N GLY A 201 13.50 26.02 26.30
CA GLY A 201 12.36 25.22 26.70
C GLY A 201 11.06 25.66 26.04
N HIS A 202 11.07 26.06 24.77
CA HIS A 202 9.88 26.56 24.07
C HIS A 202 9.45 25.63 22.94
N VAL A 203 8.14 25.40 22.82
CA VAL A 203 7.50 24.77 21.67
C VAL A 203 6.55 25.75 21.01
N LYS A 204 6.65 25.90 19.69
CA LYS A 204 5.76 26.75 18.88
C LYS A 204 5.40 26.06 17.57
N PHE A 205 4.33 26.53 16.92
CA PHE A 205 3.88 26.00 15.64
C PHE A 205 3.63 27.13 14.63
N SER A 206 3.65 26.79 13.34
CA SER A 206 3.17 27.64 12.26
C SER A 206 2.16 26.87 11.40
N LYS A 207 1.24 27.60 10.77
CA LYS A 207 0.33 27.08 9.74
C LYS A 207 0.64 27.79 8.44
N ASN A 208 0.99 27.03 7.39
CA ASN A 208 1.33 27.54 6.07
C ASN A 208 2.36 28.69 6.11
N GLY A 209 3.37 28.56 6.97
CA GLY A 209 4.44 29.55 7.17
C GLY A 209 4.09 30.73 8.07
N LYS A 210 2.84 30.88 8.52
CA LYS A 210 2.43 31.89 9.52
C LYS A 210 2.63 31.35 10.92
N GLU A 211 3.56 31.91 11.68
CA GLU A 211 3.78 31.53 13.09
C GLU A 211 2.57 31.87 13.96
N LEU A 212 2.25 30.96 14.89
CA LEU A 212 1.08 31.06 15.78
C LEU A 212 1.44 31.54 17.20
N GLY A 213 2.71 31.89 17.44
CA GLY A 213 3.22 32.31 18.75
C GLY A 213 3.62 31.14 19.65
N LEU A 214 3.95 31.41 20.91
CA LEU A 214 4.41 30.39 21.86
C LEU A 214 3.25 29.44 22.24
N ALA A 215 3.43 28.13 22.04
CA ALA A 215 2.43 27.13 22.42
C ALA A 215 2.66 26.63 23.85
N PHE A 216 3.90 26.23 24.16
CA PHE A 216 4.24 25.63 25.44
C PHE A 216 5.61 26.08 25.95
N GLU A 217 5.70 26.19 27.27
CA GLU A 217 6.96 26.16 28.01
C GLU A 217 7.19 24.74 28.55
N ILE A 218 8.37 24.17 28.26
CA ILE A 218 8.73 22.82 28.69
C ILE A 218 8.97 22.84 30.19
N PRO A 219 8.22 22.03 30.97
CA PRO A 219 8.35 22.00 32.42
C PRO A 219 9.79 21.66 32.86
N PRO A 220 10.28 22.20 33.99
CA PRO A 220 11.64 21.96 34.47
C PRO A 220 12.03 20.47 34.59
N HIS A 221 11.08 19.62 34.98
CA HIS A 221 11.29 18.17 35.13
C HIS A 221 11.53 17.44 33.80
N MET A 222 11.26 18.08 32.66
CA MET A 222 11.49 17.55 31.31
C MET A 222 12.70 18.15 30.60
N LYS A 223 13.36 19.18 31.16
CA LYS A 223 14.45 19.90 30.48
C LYS A 223 15.64 19.02 30.05
N ASN A 224 15.86 17.89 30.72
CA ASN A 224 16.93 16.94 30.40
C ASN A 224 16.44 15.71 29.62
N GLN A 225 15.16 15.67 29.24
CA GLN A 225 14.59 14.56 28.47
C GLN A 225 14.68 14.85 26.99
N ALA A 226 14.98 13.83 26.19
CA ALA A 226 14.90 13.95 24.75
C ALA A 226 13.43 14.09 24.30
N LEU A 227 13.18 15.02 23.38
CA LEU A 227 11.88 15.22 22.76
C LEU A 227 11.90 14.74 21.31
N PHE A 228 10.92 13.91 20.97
CA PHE A 228 10.76 13.26 19.69
C PHE A 228 9.59 13.88 18.94
N PRO A 229 9.70 14.12 17.62
CA PRO A 229 8.55 14.37 16.78
C PRO A 229 7.50 13.28 16.99
N ALA A 230 6.25 13.68 17.12
CA ALA A 230 5.15 12.77 17.41
C ALA A 230 3.87 13.25 16.75
N CYS A 231 2.97 12.31 16.48
CA CYS A 231 1.61 12.62 16.10
C CYS A 231 0.63 11.57 16.61
N VAL A 232 -0.64 11.94 16.54
CA VAL A 232 -1.78 11.04 16.76
C VAL A 232 -2.84 11.34 15.71
N LEU A 233 -3.47 10.30 15.17
CA LEU A 233 -4.37 10.34 14.04
C LEU A 233 -5.69 9.64 14.39
N LYS A 234 -6.77 10.16 13.81
CA LYS A 234 -8.10 9.59 13.83
C LYS A 234 -8.76 9.84 12.47
N ASN A 235 -8.85 8.78 11.68
CA ASN A 235 -9.27 8.80 10.28
C ASN A 235 -8.52 9.84 9.41
N ALA A 236 -7.20 9.96 9.58
CA ALA A 236 -6.37 11.01 8.98
C ALA A 236 -5.06 10.47 8.38
N GLU A 237 -4.47 11.26 7.48
CA GLU A 237 -3.15 11.01 6.87
C GLU A 237 -2.28 12.27 6.93
N LEU A 238 -1.02 12.08 7.30
CA LEU A 238 0.01 13.11 7.38
C LEU A 238 1.29 12.67 6.67
N LYS A 239 1.98 13.58 6.00
CA LYS A 239 3.34 13.38 5.49
C LYS A 239 4.34 14.26 6.24
N PHE A 240 5.37 13.64 6.81
CA PHE A 240 6.44 14.33 7.52
C PHE A 240 7.58 14.71 6.57
N ASN A 241 8.17 15.89 6.81
CA ASN A 241 9.45 16.26 6.26
C ASN A 241 10.37 16.69 7.42
N PHE A 242 11.42 15.91 7.68
CA PHE A 242 12.43 16.21 8.69
C PHE A 242 13.59 17.08 8.16
N GLY A 243 13.52 17.48 6.89
CA GLY A 243 14.47 18.32 6.17
C GLY A 243 15.47 17.56 5.31
N GLU A 244 15.14 16.33 4.90
CA GLU A 244 15.82 15.65 3.78
C GLU A 244 15.33 16.19 2.43
N GLU A 245 14.06 16.58 2.36
CA GLU A 245 13.46 17.32 1.24
C GLU A 245 13.41 18.82 1.56
N GLU A 246 13.32 19.67 0.54
CA GLU A 246 13.14 21.12 0.74
C GLU A 246 11.83 21.39 1.48
N PHE A 247 11.88 22.27 2.49
CA PHE A 247 10.69 22.68 3.23
C PHE A 247 9.82 23.60 2.36
N LYS A 248 8.51 23.41 2.45
CA LYS A 248 7.54 24.30 1.79
C LYS A 248 7.56 25.69 2.43
N PHE A 249 7.77 25.74 3.75
CA PHE A 249 7.89 26.94 4.56
C PHE A 249 9.14 26.85 5.45
N PRO A 250 10.33 27.20 4.91
CA PRO A 250 11.57 27.12 5.66
C PRO A 250 11.54 27.92 6.98
N PRO A 251 12.18 27.41 8.04
CA PRO A 251 12.16 28.06 9.34
C PRO A 251 13.03 29.33 9.36
N LYS A 252 12.68 30.28 10.23
CA LYS A 252 13.41 31.53 10.49
C LYS A 252 14.14 31.47 11.83
N ASP A 253 14.78 32.56 12.25
CA ASP A 253 15.32 32.75 13.60
C ASP A 253 16.35 31.71 14.07
N GLY A 254 17.15 31.19 13.14
CA GLY A 254 18.23 30.25 13.44
C GLY A 254 17.78 28.82 13.77
N PHE A 255 16.52 28.48 13.53
CA PHE A 255 16.04 27.10 13.61
C PHE A 255 16.60 26.26 12.47
N VAL A 256 17.05 25.05 12.80
CA VAL A 256 17.68 24.12 11.85
C VAL A 256 16.79 22.89 11.60
N ALA A 257 16.84 22.34 10.39
CA ALA A 257 16.16 21.07 10.09
C ALA A 257 16.60 19.94 11.04
N LEU A 258 15.67 19.05 11.40
CA LEU A 258 16.01 17.87 12.21
C LEU A 258 17.07 16.97 11.55
N SER A 259 16.99 16.79 10.23
CA SER A 259 17.98 16.04 9.44
C SER A 259 19.41 16.57 9.56
N LYS A 260 19.58 17.85 9.93
CA LYS A 260 20.85 18.56 10.06
C LYS A 260 21.27 18.77 11.52
N ALA A 261 20.54 18.22 12.48
CA ALA A 261 20.91 18.27 13.90
C ALA A 261 22.29 17.63 14.12
N SER A 262 23.12 18.22 14.99
CA SER A 262 24.39 17.62 15.40
C SER A 262 24.15 16.26 16.05
N ASP A 263 24.94 15.25 15.71
CA ASP A 263 24.83 13.91 16.30
C ASP A 263 24.90 13.93 17.84
N SER A 264 25.60 14.91 18.42
CA SER A 264 25.69 15.09 19.88
C SER A 264 24.38 15.54 20.55
N TYR A 265 23.43 16.08 19.76
CA TYR A 265 22.12 16.52 20.24
C TYR A 265 21.04 15.46 20.00
N VAL A 266 21.35 14.44 19.20
CA VAL A 266 20.39 13.45 18.73
C VAL A 266 20.40 12.23 19.62
N VAL A 267 19.22 11.83 20.07
CA VAL A 267 18.98 10.59 20.82
C VAL A 267 18.12 9.66 19.98
N LYS A 268 18.52 8.40 19.85
CA LYS A 268 17.72 7.37 19.17
C LYS A 268 16.64 6.83 20.11
N SER A 269 15.49 6.48 19.57
CA SER A 269 14.41 5.87 20.34
C SER A 269 14.87 4.56 20.98
N GLN A 270 14.45 4.33 22.23
CA GLN A 270 14.64 3.05 22.94
C GLN A 270 13.57 2.01 22.57
N HIS A 271 12.45 2.45 21.97
CA HIS A 271 11.48 1.55 21.33
C HIS A 271 12.07 1.11 20.00
N THR A 272 13.09 0.29 20.12
CA THR A 272 13.63 -0.49 19.05
C THR A 272 12.74 -1.71 18.93
N GLY A 273 12.58 -2.25 17.73
CA GLY A 273 12.07 -3.60 17.62
C GLY A 273 13.07 -4.53 18.29
N ASN A 274 12.94 -4.75 19.60
CA ASN A 274 13.43 -5.95 20.28
C ASN A 274 12.55 -7.13 19.84
N ALA A 275 12.39 -7.29 18.53
CA ALA A 275 12.68 -8.61 18.04
C ALA A 275 14.18 -8.76 18.31
N GLN A 276 14.53 -9.60 19.29
CA GLN A 276 15.57 -10.55 18.91
C GLN A 276 15.21 -10.95 17.49
N VAL A 277 16.10 -10.72 16.54
CA VAL A 277 16.10 -11.56 15.37
C VAL A 277 16.44 -12.94 15.92
N ALA A 278 15.50 -13.57 16.63
CA ALA A 278 15.16 -14.92 16.32
C ALA A 278 15.04 -14.84 14.81
N GLN A 279 16.07 -15.34 14.12
CA GLN A 279 15.93 -15.83 12.77
C GLN A 279 14.52 -16.39 12.75
N THR A 280 13.59 -15.81 11.96
CA THR A 280 12.23 -16.34 11.88
C THR A 280 12.45 -17.80 11.55
N LYS A 281 12.34 -18.66 12.58
CA LYS A 281 12.80 -20.04 12.45
C LYS A 281 11.97 -20.56 11.29
N PHE A 282 12.62 -21.11 10.29
CA PHE A 282 11.87 -21.69 9.18
C PHE A 282 10.86 -22.67 9.81
N LEU A 283 9.57 -22.33 9.68
CA LEU A 283 8.48 -23.14 10.18
C LEU A 283 7.90 -23.83 8.95
N PRO A 284 8.10 -25.14 8.79
CA PRO A 284 7.67 -25.86 7.59
C PRO A 284 6.18 -25.66 7.29
N ASN A 285 5.37 -25.56 8.33
CA ASN A 285 3.92 -25.41 8.22
C ASN A 285 3.43 -23.95 8.20
N ALA A 286 4.29 -22.98 7.89
CA ALA A 286 3.95 -21.56 7.87
C ALA A 286 4.14 -20.93 6.49
N PRO A 287 3.10 -20.94 5.62
CA PRO A 287 3.20 -20.38 4.27
C PRO A 287 3.37 -18.86 4.29
N LYS A 288 3.92 -18.32 3.20
CA LYS A 288 3.99 -16.88 2.94
C LYS A 288 2.74 -16.35 2.24
N ALA A 289 2.05 -17.18 1.46
CA ALA A 289 0.80 -16.82 0.81
C ALA A 289 -0.32 -17.81 1.14
N LEU A 290 -1.51 -17.28 1.44
CA LEU A 290 -2.73 -18.04 1.64
C LEU A 290 -3.78 -17.56 0.63
N ILE A 291 -4.24 -18.48 -0.22
CA ILE A 291 -5.25 -18.24 -1.25
C ILE A 291 -6.50 -19.05 -0.87
N VAL A 292 -7.60 -18.33 -0.64
CA VAL A 292 -8.87 -18.89 -0.20
C VAL A 292 -9.84 -18.90 -1.37
N GLU A 293 -10.36 -20.10 -1.65
CA GLU A 293 -11.24 -20.40 -2.78
C GLU A 293 -12.56 -20.98 -2.25
N PRO A 294 -13.72 -20.68 -2.85
CA PRO A 294 -15.01 -21.11 -2.30
C PRO A 294 -15.32 -22.59 -2.56
N SER A 295 -14.70 -23.22 -3.56
CA SER A 295 -14.94 -24.62 -3.92
C SER A 295 -13.66 -25.42 -4.10
N ARG A 296 -13.78 -26.75 -4.10
CA ARG A 296 -12.64 -27.65 -4.25
C ARG A 296 -12.07 -27.56 -5.67
N GLU A 297 -12.96 -27.49 -6.64
CA GLU A 297 -12.65 -27.44 -8.06
C GLU A 297 -11.89 -26.16 -8.41
N LEU A 298 -12.31 -25.02 -7.85
CA LEU A 298 -11.60 -23.75 -8.02
C LEU A 298 -10.24 -23.76 -7.33
N ALA A 299 -10.15 -24.31 -6.12
CA ALA A 299 -8.87 -24.48 -5.43
C ALA A 299 -7.87 -25.34 -6.24
N GLU A 300 -8.34 -26.44 -6.83
CA GLU A 300 -7.54 -27.30 -7.71
C GLU A 300 -7.08 -26.56 -8.98
N GLN A 301 -7.98 -25.81 -9.63
CA GLN A 301 -7.65 -24.99 -10.80
C GLN A 301 -6.61 -23.91 -10.48
N THR A 302 -6.80 -23.17 -9.38
CA THR A 302 -5.86 -22.14 -8.94
C THR A 302 -4.50 -22.73 -8.61
N LEU A 303 -4.43 -23.87 -7.91
CA LEU A 303 -3.16 -24.55 -7.65
C LEU A 303 -2.47 -25.01 -8.94
N ASN A 304 -3.22 -25.49 -9.92
CA ASN A 304 -2.66 -25.89 -11.22
C ASN A 304 -2.08 -24.68 -11.98
N ASN A 305 -2.75 -23.52 -11.94
CA ASN A 305 -2.20 -22.28 -12.47
C ASN A 305 -0.91 -21.87 -11.75
N VAL A 306 -0.89 -21.95 -10.40
CA VAL A 306 0.32 -21.68 -9.60
C VAL A 306 1.47 -22.59 -10.04
N LYS A 307 1.21 -23.90 -10.25
CA LYS A 307 2.20 -24.86 -10.74
C LYS A 307 2.74 -24.52 -12.13
N GLN A 308 1.86 -24.09 -13.03
CA GLN A 308 2.25 -23.70 -14.38
C GLN A 308 3.11 -22.43 -14.35
N PHE A 309 2.67 -21.38 -13.66
CA PHE A 309 3.41 -20.11 -13.60
C PHE A 309 4.79 -20.23 -12.96
N LYS A 310 4.96 -21.12 -11.99
CA LYS A 310 6.25 -21.33 -11.31
C LYS A 310 7.16 -22.35 -12.01
N LYS A 311 6.78 -22.92 -13.16
CA LYS A 311 7.47 -24.04 -13.82
C LYS A 311 8.98 -23.86 -13.98
N TYR A 312 9.44 -22.62 -14.18
CA TYR A 312 10.84 -22.26 -14.38
C TYR A 312 11.54 -21.69 -13.14
N ILE A 313 10.93 -21.83 -11.95
CA ILE A 313 11.45 -21.33 -10.68
C ILE A 313 12.02 -22.50 -9.86
N ASP A 314 13.35 -22.68 -9.93
CA ASP A 314 14.03 -23.84 -9.33
C ASP A 314 14.95 -23.54 -8.14
N ASN A 315 15.40 -22.29 -7.94
CA ASN A 315 16.35 -21.97 -6.87
C ASN A 315 16.13 -20.59 -6.22
N PRO A 316 15.51 -20.51 -5.02
CA PRO A 316 14.95 -21.62 -4.25
C PRO A 316 13.71 -22.23 -4.90
N LYS A 317 13.53 -23.54 -4.71
CA LYS A 317 12.34 -24.26 -5.15
C LYS A 317 11.13 -23.84 -4.32
N LEU A 318 10.14 -23.26 -4.98
CA LEU A 318 8.89 -22.83 -4.35
C LEU A 318 7.97 -24.04 -4.13
N ARG A 319 7.38 -24.15 -2.93
CA ARG A 319 6.50 -25.25 -2.52
C ARG A 319 5.08 -24.77 -2.26
N GLU A 320 4.14 -25.57 -2.70
CA GLU A 320 2.71 -25.27 -2.75
C GLU A 320 1.91 -26.46 -2.20
N LEU A 321 0.79 -26.19 -1.55
CA LEU A 321 -0.09 -27.22 -1.03
C LEU A 321 -1.56 -26.86 -1.27
N LEU A 322 -2.31 -27.87 -1.67
CA LEU A 322 -3.77 -27.83 -1.73
C LEU A 322 -4.38 -28.31 -0.41
N ILE A 323 -5.20 -27.46 0.20
CA ILE A 323 -5.90 -27.76 1.45
C ILE A 323 -7.40 -27.73 1.21
N ILE A 324 -7.96 -28.89 0.90
CA ILE A 324 -9.40 -29.10 0.65
C ILE A 324 -9.91 -30.30 1.45
N GLY A 325 -11.22 -30.33 1.70
CA GLY A 325 -11.89 -31.49 2.28
C GLY A 325 -11.83 -32.72 1.35
N GLY A 326 -12.10 -33.92 1.87
CA GLY A 326 -12.13 -35.16 1.08
C GLY A 326 -10.77 -35.68 0.58
N VAL A 327 -9.67 -35.04 0.95
CA VAL A 327 -8.30 -35.56 0.83
C VAL A 327 -7.85 -36.08 2.19
N ALA A 328 -7.11 -37.19 2.22
CA ALA A 328 -6.64 -37.76 3.48
C ALA A 328 -5.77 -36.76 4.23
N ALA A 329 -6.10 -36.52 5.51
CA ALA A 329 -5.39 -35.54 6.34
C ALA A 329 -3.87 -35.81 6.42
N ARG A 330 -3.49 -37.09 6.44
CA ARG A 330 -2.10 -37.53 6.46
C ARG A 330 -1.28 -36.98 5.30
N ASP A 331 -1.86 -36.93 4.10
CA ASP A 331 -1.15 -36.49 2.89
C ASP A 331 -0.85 -34.99 2.98
N GLN A 332 -1.84 -34.19 3.40
CA GLN A 332 -1.67 -32.75 3.62
C GLN A 332 -0.66 -32.45 4.73
N LEU A 333 -0.74 -33.17 5.84
CA LEU A 333 0.19 -33.00 6.97
C LEU A 333 1.63 -33.38 6.57
N SER A 334 1.81 -34.43 5.78
CA SER A 334 3.14 -34.85 5.32
C SER A 334 3.82 -33.79 4.46
N VAL A 335 3.07 -33.01 3.67
CA VAL A 335 3.62 -31.88 2.90
C VAL A 335 3.95 -30.71 3.82
N LEU A 336 3.07 -30.40 4.78
CA LEU A 336 3.31 -29.35 5.77
C LEU A 336 4.58 -29.60 6.59
N ASP A 337 4.87 -30.86 6.95
CA ASP A 337 6.07 -31.25 7.69
C ASP A 337 7.36 -30.98 6.89
N ASN A 338 7.29 -31.07 5.56
CA ASN A 338 8.43 -30.84 4.68
C ASN A 338 8.66 -29.36 4.36
N GLY A 339 7.62 -28.53 4.43
CA GLY A 339 7.70 -27.09 4.15
C GLY A 339 6.75 -26.64 3.04
N VAL A 340 6.00 -25.57 3.28
CA VAL A 340 5.11 -24.95 2.30
C VAL A 340 5.33 -23.44 2.23
N ASP A 341 5.26 -22.88 1.02
CA ASP A 341 5.42 -21.44 0.77
C ASP A 341 4.11 -20.79 0.32
N ILE A 342 3.29 -21.50 -0.46
CA ILE A 342 1.97 -21.06 -0.93
C ILE A 342 0.91 -22.12 -0.58
N VAL A 343 -0.17 -21.71 0.07
CA VAL A 343 -1.32 -22.57 0.31
C VAL A 343 -2.50 -22.08 -0.51
N VAL A 344 -3.17 -22.99 -1.22
CA VAL A 344 -4.47 -22.78 -1.85
C VAL A 344 -5.46 -23.71 -1.16
N GLY A 345 -6.62 -23.21 -0.72
CA GLY A 345 -7.56 -24.08 -0.02
C GLY A 345 -8.95 -23.53 0.18
N THR A 346 -9.83 -24.40 0.69
CA THR A 346 -11.21 -24.07 0.99
C THR A 346 -11.43 -23.77 2.48
N PRO A 347 -12.35 -22.85 2.83
CA PRO A 347 -12.55 -22.38 4.20
C PRO A 347 -12.64 -23.47 5.26
N GLY A 348 -13.51 -24.47 5.09
CA GLY A 348 -13.75 -25.48 6.12
C GLY A 348 -12.50 -26.28 6.49
N ARG A 349 -11.68 -26.66 5.50
CA ARG A 349 -10.46 -27.43 5.77
C ARG A 349 -9.32 -26.55 6.27
N LEU A 350 -9.23 -25.32 5.77
CA LEU A 350 -8.29 -24.33 6.28
C LEU A 350 -8.55 -24.03 7.76
N ASP A 351 -9.80 -23.79 8.14
CA ASP A 351 -10.19 -23.48 9.52
C ASP A 351 -9.82 -24.61 10.50
N ASP A 352 -10.05 -25.86 10.11
CA ASP A 352 -9.65 -27.04 10.89
C ASP A 352 -8.12 -27.10 11.11
N LEU A 353 -7.33 -26.95 10.05
CA LEU A 353 -5.87 -27.01 10.19
C LEU A 353 -5.28 -25.80 10.94
N VAL A 354 -5.88 -24.62 10.80
CA VAL A 354 -5.46 -23.41 11.52
C VAL A 354 -5.82 -23.54 13.01
N SER A 355 -7.07 -23.90 13.32
CA SER A 355 -7.55 -24.03 14.71
C SER A 355 -6.81 -25.11 15.50
N THR A 356 -6.37 -26.19 14.84
CA THR A 356 -5.56 -27.25 15.44
C THR A 356 -4.05 -26.93 15.48
N GLY A 357 -3.63 -25.77 14.98
CA GLY A 357 -2.23 -25.34 14.93
C GLY A 357 -1.37 -26.11 13.92
N LYS A 358 -1.98 -26.92 13.06
CA LYS A 358 -1.30 -27.69 12.01
C LYS A 358 -0.87 -26.80 10.84
N LEU A 359 -1.64 -25.76 10.53
CA LEU A 359 -1.26 -24.69 9.61
C LEU A 359 -1.02 -23.40 10.40
N ASN A 360 0.18 -22.85 10.33
CA ASN A 360 0.56 -21.66 11.07
C ASN A 360 0.51 -20.41 10.19
N LEU A 361 -0.26 -19.40 10.61
CA LEU A 361 -0.45 -18.17 9.83
C LEU A 361 0.60 -17.07 10.11
N SER A 362 1.56 -17.31 11.01
CA SER A 362 2.53 -16.29 11.45
C SER A 362 3.46 -15.77 10.35
N GLN A 363 3.66 -16.54 9.29
CA GLN A 363 4.51 -16.16 8.16
C GLN A 363 3.74 -15.67 6.94
N VAL A 364 2.40 -15.66 6.99
CA VAL A 364 1.57 -15.18 5.88
C VAL A 364 1.81 -13.67 5.68
N ARG A 365 2.02 -13.30 4.41
CA ARG A 365 2.24 -11.94 3.90
C ARG A 365 1.25 -11.56 2.81
N PHE A 366 0.65 -12.57 2.18
CA PHE A 366 -0.37 -12.41 1.17
C PHE A 366 -1.60 -13.20 1.58
N LEU A 367 -2.72 -12.50 1.73
CA LEU A 367 -4.03 -13.12 1.85
C LEU A 367 -4.82 -12.80 0.57
N VAL A 368 -5.14 -13.84 -0.20
CA VAL A 368 -5.96 -13.73 -1.40
C VAL A 368 -7.32 -14.35 -1.10
N LEU A 369 -8.40 -13.59 -1.34
CA LEU A 369 -9.76 -14.10 -1.32
C LEU A 369 -10.28 -14.09 -2.76
N ASP A 370 -10.31 -15.26 -3.40
CA ASP A 370 -10.91 -15.40 -4.74
C ASP A 370 -12.40 -15.70 -4.63
N GLU A 371 -13.17 -15.24 -5.61
CA GLU A 371 -14.63 -15.27 -5.62
C GLU A 371 -15.26 -14.87 -4.27
N ALA A 372 -14.86 -13.70 -3.74
CA ALA A 372 -15.24 -13.28 -2.40
C ALA A 372 -16.76 -13.16 -2.20
N ASP A 373 -17.52 -12.84 -3.24
CA ASP A 373 -18.99 -12.92 -3.24
C ASP A 373 -19.50 -14.35 -3.04
N GLY A 374 -18.86 -15.34 -3.67
CA GLY A 374 -19.11 -16.76 -3.43
C GLY A 374 -18.79 -17.18 -1.98
N LEU A 375 -17.65 -16.72 -1.44
CA LEU A 375 -17.26 -16.99 -0.05
C LEU A 375 -18.25 -16.40 0.96
N LEU A 376 -18.68 -15.15 0.73
CA LEU A 376 -19.59 -14.44 1.63
C LEU A 376 -21.00 -15.02 1.58
N SER A 377 -21.52 -15.32 0.38
CA SER A 377 -22.85 -15.93 0.22
C SER A 377 -22.97 -17.33 0.86
N GLN A 378 -21.85 -18.06 0.96
CA GLN A 378 -21.78 -19.35 1.67
C GLN A 378 -21.59 -19.21 3.20
N GLY A 379 -21.53 -17.99 3.73
CA GLY A 379 -21.45 -17.74 5.18
C GLY A 379 -20.04 -17.78 5.77
N TYR A 380 -18.98 -17.69 4.96
CA TYR A 380 -17.60 -17.75 5.46
C TYR A 380 -17.03 -16.43 6.02
N SER A 381 -17.89 -15.43 6.26
CA SER A 381 -17.48 -14.13 6.83
C SER A 381 -16.69 -14.26 8.13
N ASP A 382 -17.17 -15.11 9.06
CA ASP A 382 -16.51 -15.28 10.36
C ASP A 382 -15.18 -16.00 10.23
N PHE A 383 -15.08 -16.97 9.32
CA PHE A 383 -13.82 -17.64 9.00
C PHE A 383 -12.79 -16.63 8.48
N ILE A 384 -13.15 -15.81 7.49
CA ILE A 384 -12.26 -14.79 6.91
C ILE A 384 -11.76 -13.83 8.00
N ASN A 385 -12.67 -13.36 8.86
CA ASN A 385 -12.33 -12.48 9.99
C ASN A 385 -11.37 -13.16 10.98
N ARG A 386 -11.59 -14.44 11.31
CA ARG A 386 -10.73 -15.20 12.21
C ARG A 386 -9.32 -15.34 11.65
N ILE A 387 -9.17 -15.81 10.41
CA ILE A 387 -7.84 -16.00 9.80
C ILE A 387 -7.12 -14.66 9.65
N HIS A 388 -7.82 -13.61 9.21
CA HIS A 388 -7.24 -12.27 9.09
C HIS A 388 -6.68 -11.77 10.43
N ASN A 389 -7.43 -11.94 11.52
CA ASN A 389 -7.00 -11.51 12.85
C ASN A 389 -5.83 -12.33 13.41
N GLN A 390 -5.66 -13.58 12.98
CA GLN A 390 -4.53 -14.43 13.37
C GLN A 390 -3.26 -14.15 12.53
N ILE A 391 -3.41 -13.64 11.30
CA ILE A 391 -2.27 -13.25 10.47
C ILE A 391 -1.63 -11.97 11.04
N PRO A 392 -0.29 -11.93 11.18
CA PRO A 392 0.41 -10.72 11.58
C PRO A 392 0.17 -9.58 10.58
N GLN A 393 -0.47 -8.53 11.05
CA GLN A 393 -0.81 -7.35 10.23
C GLN A 393 0.44 -6.58 9.81
N ILE A 394 1.48 -6.59 10.66
CA ILE A 394 2.80 -6.01 10.40
C ILE A 394 3.87 -7.01 10.85
N THR A 395 4.93 -7.09 10.08
CA THR A 395 5.97 -8.11 10.16
C THR A 395 7.20 -7.54 10.87
N SER A 396 8.12 -8.41 11.29
CA SER A 396 9.37 -8.00 11.95
C SER A 396 10.27 -7.14 11.05
N ASP A 397 10.16 -7.28 9.72
CA ASP A 397 10.82 -6.44 8.71
C ASP A 397 10.02 -5.17 8.36
N GLY A 398 8.92 -4.88 9.07
CA GLY A 398 8.14 -3.65 8.93
C GLY A 398 7.20 -3.61 7.72
N LYS A 399 7.12 -4.70 6.94
CA LYS A 399 6.12 -4.85 5.89
C LYS A 399 4.76 -5.16 6.50
N ARG A 400 3.68 -4.80 5.82
CA ARG A 400 2.31 -5.15 6.23
C ARG A 400 1.83 -6.41 5.50
N LEU A 401 0.77 -7.02 6.03
CA LEU A 401 -0.04 -7.98 5.26
C LEU A 401 -0.61 -7.26 4.03
N GLN A 402 -0.43 -7.87 2.85
CA GLN A 402 -1.09 -7.44 1.63
C GLN A 402 -2.33 -8.31 1.39
N VAL A 403 -3.48 -7.67 1.23
CA VAL A 403 -4.75 -8.36 0.98
C VAL A 403 -5.21 -8.10 -0.45
N ILE A 404 -5.54 -9.18 -1.15
CA ILE A 404 -6.04 -9.16 -2.53
C ILE A 404 -7.41 -9.81 -2.53
N VAL A 405 -8.41 -9.13 -3.07
CA VAL A 405 -9.78 -9.62 -3.12
C VAL A 405 -10.27 -9.60 -4.57
N CYS A 406 -10.71 -10.75 -5.05
CA CYS A 406 -11.29 -10.92 -6.37
C CYS A 406 -12.76 -11.24 -6.21
N SER A 407 -13.63 -10.58 -6.96
CA SER A 407 -15.07 -10.88 -6.94
C SER A 407 -15.74 -10.46 -8.24
N ALA A 408 -16.80 -11.15 -8.64
CA ALA A 408 -17.60 -10.74 -9.79
C ALA A 408 -18.54 -9.57 -9.45
N THR A 409 -18.71 -9.21 -8.17
CA THR A 409 -19.69 -8.22 -7.68
C THR A 409 -19.10 -7.30 -6.60
N LEU A 410 -18.10 -6.49 -6.98
CA LEU A 410 -17.45 -5.53 -6.04
C LEU A 410 -18.41 -4.53 -5.38
N HIS A 411 -19.52 -4.21 -6.04
CA HIS A 411 -20.53 -3.27 -5.53
C HIS A 411 -21.54 -3.90 -4.58
N SER A 412 -21.44 -5.21 -4.33
CA SER A 412 -22.27 -5.82 -3.28
C SER A 412 -21.91 -5.25 -1.91
N PHE A 413 -22.93 -5.01 -1.10
CA PHE A 413 -22.76 -4.43 0.24
C PHE A 413 -21.79 -5.26 1.09
N ASP A 414 -21.87 -6.58 1.00
CA ASP A 414 -21.05 -7.48 1.80
C ASP A 414 -19.58 -7.49 1.36
N VAL A 415 -19.29 -7.50 0.06
CA VAL A 415 -17.90 -7.42 -0.44
C VAL A 415 -17.29 -6.06 -0.07
N LYS A 416 -18.04 -4.97 -0.23
CA LYS A 416 -17.57 -3.64 0.16
C LYS A 416 -17.28 -3.57 1.66
N LYS A 417 -18.21 -4.03 2.50
CA LYS A 417 -18.05 -4.08 3.96
C LYS A 417 -16.87 -4.96 4.38
N LEU A 418 -16.65 -6.08 3.70
CA LEU A 418 -15.48 -6.93 3.91
C LEU A 418 -14.19 -6.16 3.58
N SER A 419 -14.14 -5.54 2.40
CA SER A 419 -12.96 -4.81 1.91
C SER A 419 -12.57 -3.66 2.85
N GLU A 420 -13.55 -2.90 3.35
CA GLU A 420 -13.35 -1.81 4.31
C GLU A 420 -12.81 -2.31 5.66
N LYS A 421 -13.06 -3.59 5.99
CA LYS A 421 -12.66 -4.20 7.26
C LYS A 421 -11.27 -4.82 7.22
N ILE A 422 -10.90 -5.48 6.12
CA ILE A 422 -9.68 -6.30 6.05
C ILE A 422 -8.58 -5.73 5.14
N MET A 423 -8.91 -4.79 4.25
CA MET A 423 -7.95 -4.25 3.29
C MET A 423 -7.47 -2.85 3.68
N HIS A 424 -6.24 -2.53 3.30
CA HIS A 424 -5.58 -1.25 3.55
C HIS A 424 -5.46 -0.43 2.26
N PHE A 425 -6.37 0.52 2.05
CA PHE A 425 -6.47 1.34 0.82
C PHE A 425 -6.46 0.51 -0.45
N PRO A 426 -7.42 -0.41 -0.60
CA PRO A 426 -7.46 -1.22 -1.80
C PRO A 426 -7.60 -0.31 -3.02
N THR A 427 -6.77 -0.56 -4.03
CA THR A 427 -6.99 0.02 -5.36
C THR A 427 -8.08 -0.79 -6.04
N TRP A 428 -9.12 -0.11 -6.50
CA TRP A 428 -10.26 -0.73 -7.16
C TRP A 428 -9.96 -0.89 -8.65
N VAL A 429 -9.92 -2.12 -9.12
CA VAL A 429 -9.80 -2.47 -10.54
C VAL A 429 -11.12 -3.07 -10.99
N ASP A 430 -12.07 -2.21 -11.35
CA ASP A 430 -13.41 -2.61 -11.78
C ASP A 430 -13.54 -2.53 -13.31
N LEU A 431 -13.54 -3.70 -13.95
CA LEU A 431 -13.76 -3.83 -15.40
C LEU A 431 -15.20 -4.21 -15.76
N LYS A 432 -16.05 -4.50 -14.76
CA LYS A 432 -17.45 -4.87 -14.96
C LYS A 432 -18.36 -3.63 -14.99
N GLY A 433 -18.01 -2.60 -14.20
CA GLY A 433 -18.80 -1.39 -14.02
C GLY A 433 -19.98 -1.58 -13.05
N GLU A 434 -20.65 -0.47 -12.69
CA GLU A 434 -21.90 -0.54 -11.94
C GLU A 434 -23.03 -1.09 -12.82
N ASP A 435 -23.80 -2.05 -12.31
CA ASP A 435 -25.13 -2.35 -12.83
C ASP A 435 -25.99 -1.10 -12.59
N SER A 436 -26.12 -0.25 -13.60
CA SER A 436 -26.93 0.96 -13.51
C SER A 436 -28.41 0.59 -13.37
N THR A 437 -28.91 0.50 -12.13
CA THR A 437 -30.32 0.84 -11.89
C THR A 437 -30.46 2.34 -12.07
N LEU A 438 -31.32 2.76 -12.99
CA LEU A 438 -31.67 4.15 -13.23
C LEU A 438 -32.17 4.81 -11.93
N GLU A 439 -31.30 5.48 -11.19
CA GLU A 439 -31.68 6.65 -10.39
C GLU A 439 -30.46 7.53 -10.10
N ARG A 440 -30.55 8.79 -10.52
CA ARG A 440 -29.54 9.84 -10.33
C ARG A 440 -29.46 10.21 -8.85
N LEU A 441 -28.25 10.39 -8.32
CA LEU A 441 -27.83 11.62 -7.62
C LEU A 441 -26.31 11.59 -7.36
N GLY A 442 -25.68 12.75 -7.60
CA GLY A 442 -24.26 12.85 -7.92
C GLY A 442 -23.30 12.61 -6.77
N LYS A 443 -22.26 11.83 -7.04
CA LYS A 443 -20.95 11.89 -6.38
C LYS A 443 -19.87 11.71 -7.44
N ASN A 444 -18.77 12.44 -7.29
CA ASN A 444 -17.67 12.54 -8.25
C ASN A 444 -16.97 11.18 -8.45
N HIS A 445 -17.33 10.46 -9.51
CA HIS A 445 -16.52 9.35 -10.02
C HIS A 445 -15.51 9.88 -11.04
N ILE A 446 -14.22 9.63 -10.80
CA ILE A 446 -13.19 9.77 -11.84
C ILE A 446 -13.33 8.57 -12.77
N ARG A 447 -13.94 8.81 -13.94
CA ARG A 447 -13.98 7.86 -15.04
C ARG A 447 -12.64 7.94 -15.78
N VAL A 448 -11.74 6.99 -15.57
CA VAL A 448 -10.47 6.93 -16.31
C VAL A 448 -10.77 6.41 -17.73
N ASN A 449 -10.81 7.33 -18.70
CA ASN A 449 -10.72 6.96 -20.10
C ASN A 449 -9.24 6.92 -20.50
N ARG A 450 -8.78 5.73 -20.92
CA ARG A 450 -7.44 5.41 -21.45
C ARG A 450 -6.70 6.61 -22.06
N MET A 451 -5.53 6.91 -21.51
CA MET A 451 -4.45 7.59 -22.22
C MET A 451 -3.14 6.85 -21.89
N PHE A 452 -2.64 6.10 -22.87
CA PHE A 452 -1.30 5.49 -22.83
C PHE A 452 -0.26 6.61 -22.63
N PHE A 453 0.51 6.56 -21.54
CA PHE A 453 1.73 7.35 -21.38
C PHE A 453 2.93 6.43 -21.66
N PRO A 454 3.76 6.72 -22.69
CA PRO A 454 5.04 6.04 -22.80
C PRO A 454 5.99 6.57 -21.73
N TYR A 455 6.52 5.67 -20.90
CA TYR A 455 7.65 5.96 -20.01
C TYR A 455 8.86 6.39 -20.85
N LYS A 456 9.28 7.65 -20.74
CA LYS A 456 10.61 8.10 -21.18
C LYS A 456 11.34 8.78 -20.04
N ILE A 457 12.47 8.18 -19.71
CA ILE A 457 13.49 8.59 -18.74
C ILE A 457 14.00 10.00 -19.08
N LEU A 458 13.89 10.95 -18.14
CA LEU A 458 14.60 12.23 -18.24
C LEU A 458 15.96 12.11 -17.55
N LYS A 459 17.00 11.84 -18.34
CA LYS A 459 18.36 12.30 -18.08
C LYS A 459 18.53 13.67 -18.73
N GLY A 460 19.06 14.64 -17.99
CA GLY A 460 19.57 15.92 -18.51
C GLY A 460 18.85 17.13 -17.92
N GLY A 461 19.54 17.84 -17.02
CA GLY A 461 19.07 19.11 -16.47
C GLY A 461 19.33 20.28 -17.40
N VAL A 462 18.56 21.36 -17.24
CA VAL A 462 18.96 22.75 -17.53
C VAL A 462 18.15 23.69 -16.63
N CYS A 463 18.83 24.72 -16.14
CA CYS A 463 18.45 25.82 -15.25
C CYS A 463 17.12 26.56 -15.54
N CYS A 464 16.58 27.15 -14.46
CA CYS A 464 15.64 28.28 -14.48
C CYS A 464 16.28 29.54 -15.11
N PRO A 465 15.48 30.49 -15.63
CA PRO A 465 15.12 31.63 -14.75
C PRO A 465 13.71 32.23 -14.97
N GLY A 466 13.09 32.65 -13.86
CA GLY A 466 12.62 34.03 -13.63
C GLY A 466 11.37 34.61 -14.33
N LYS A 467 10.39 34.96 -13.47
CA LYS A 467 9.44 36.12 -13.53
C LYS A 467 8.16 36.05 -14.40
N SER A 468 7.06 35.86 -13.65
CA SER A 468 5.79 36.64 -13.62
C SER A 468 4.91 36.86 -14.87
N ARG A 469 3.60 36.63 -14.64
CA ARG A 469 2.38 37.14 -15.34
C ARG A 469 1.97 36.45 -16.65
N ASN A 470 0.88 35.66 -16.63
CA ASN A 470 -0.48 36.13 -16.98
C ASN A 470 -1.44 34.98 -17.34
N HIS A 471 -2.68 35.14 -16.88
CA HIS A 471 -3.87 34.30 -16.99
C HIS A 471 -4.42 34.07 -18.43
N LYS A 472 -3.60 34.17 -19.48
CA LYS A 472 -4.02 34.02 -20.90
C LYS A 472 -3.43 32.82 -21.64
N MET A 473 -2.43 32.13 -21.08
CA MET A 473 -1.83 30.93 -21.69
C MET A 473 -2.74 29.69 -21.63
N ASP A 474 -3.61 29.58 -20.62
CA ASP A 474 -4.42 28.37 -20.43
C ASP A 474 -5.54 28.18 -21.47
N GLN A 475 -6.12 29.27 -22.00
CA GLN A 475 -7.20 29.15 -22.98
C GLN A 475 -6.70 28.78 -24.39
N GLN A 476 -5.50 29.21 -24.76
CA GLN A 476 -4.89 28.89 -26.06
C GLN A 476 -4.41 27.43 -26.10
N TYR A 477 -3.84 26.95 -24.99
CA TYR A 477 -3.43 25.55 -24.81
C TYR A 477 -4.64 24.58 -24.86
N PHE A 478 -5.75 24.95 -24.22
CA PHE A 478 -6.99 24.16 -24.26
C PHE A 478 -7.65 24.09 -25.65
N MET A 479 -7.59 25.18 -26.43
CA MET A 479 -8.17 25.24 -27.77
C MET A 479 -7.37 24.44 -28.81
N GLN A 480 -6.04 24.44 -28.71
CA GLN A 480 -5.15 23.70 -29.61
C GLN A 480 -5.27 22.18 -29.39
N HIS A 481 -5.31 21.74 -28.13
CA HIS A 481 -5.56 20.32 -27.79
C HIS A 481 -6.97 19.83 -28.14
N ARG A 482 -7.98 20.71 -28.19
CA ARG A 482 -9.33 20.34 -28.65
C ARG A 482 -9.37 20.07 -30.16
N LYS A 483 -8.56 20.78 -30.96
CA LYS A 483 -8.44 20.57 -32.41
C LYS A 483 -7.70 19.27 -32.74
N GLU A 484 -6.59 18.99 -32.05
CA GLU A 484 -5.84 17.73 -32.19
C GLU A 484 -6.68 16.51 -31.79
N LYS A 485 -7.42 16.58 -30.66
CA LYS A 485 -8.33 15.50 -30.24
C LYS A 485 -9.46 15.22 -31.26
N ARG A 486 -9.95 16.24 -31.96
CA ARG A 486 -10.94 16.08 -33.04
C ARG A 486 -10.33 15.48 -34.31
N HIS A 487 -9.07 15.80 -34.59
CA HIS A 487 -8.33 15.26 -35.74
C HIS A 487 -8.02 13.77 -35.55
N LEU A 488 -7.48 13.36 -34.39
CA LEU A 488 -7.24 11.94 -34.09
C LEU A 488 -8.52 11.09 -34.05
N LYS A 489 -9.63 11.63 -33.56
CA LYS A 489 -10.94 10.93 -33.63
C LYS A 489 -11.44 10.72 -35.06
N ARG A 490 -11.11 11.63 -35.99
CA ARG A 490 -11.47 11.49 -37.41
C ARG A 490 -10.60 10.44 -38.10
N LEU A 491 -9.31 10.39 -37.79
CA LEU A 491 -8.38 9.38 -38.32
C LEU A 491 -8.75 7.97 -37.87
N ARG A 492 -9.09 7.76 -36.59
CA ARG A 492 -9.57 6.44 -36.10
C ARG A 492 -10.87 5.98 -36.77
N LYS A 493 -11.82 6.89 -36.99
CA LYS A 493 -13.06 6.56 -37.73
C LYS A 493 -12.80 6.20 -39.20
N GLN A 494 -11.73 6.73 -39.80
CA GLN A 494 -11.31 6.37 -41.15
C GLN A 494 -10.63 4.99 -41.17
N GLU A 495 -9.79 4.67 -40.19
CA GLU A 495 -9.18 3.33 -40.05
C GLU A 495 -10.22 2.23 -39.80
N GLU A 496 -11.18 2.45 -38.89
CA GLU A 496 -12.26 1.47 -38.64
C GLU A 496 -13.12 1.20 -39.88
N LYS A 497 -13.38 2.23 -40.71
CA LYS A 497 -14.05 2.07 -42.01
C LYS A 497 -13.19 1.28 -43.01
N LEU A 498 -11.87 1.48 -43.00
CA LEU A 498 -10.95 0.77 -43.88
C LEU A 498 -10.83 -0.72 -43.50
N ILE A 499 -10.79 -1.02 -42.20
CA ILE A 499 -10.75 -2.39 -41.65
C ILE A 499 -12.05 -3.13 -41.96
N ARG A 500 -13.22 -2.49 -41.75
CA ARG A 500 -14.52 -3.08 -42.13
C ARG A 500 -14.64 -3.33 -43.64
N SER A 501 -14.14 -2.42 -44.48
CA SER A 501 -14.11 -2.58 -45.94
C SER A 501 -13.23 -3.76 -46.39
N ARG A 502 -12.08 -3.99 -45.73
CA ARG A 502 -11.21 -5.15 -45.99
C ARG A 502 -11.81 -6.47 -45.52
N MET A 503 -12.50 -6.49 -44.37
CA MET A 503 -13.19 -7.69 -43.87
C MET A 503 -14.32 -8.15 -44.80
N VAL A 504 -15.13 -7.21 -45.31
CA VAL A 504 -16.24 -7.52 -46.25
C VAL A 504 -15.71 -8.00 -47.60
N ARG A 505 -14.55 -7.49 -48.06
CA ARG A 505 -13.91 -7.96 -49.30
C ARG A 505 -13.37 -9.39 -49.18
N ASN A 506 -12.76 -9.74 -48.04
CA ASN A 506 -12.26 -11.09 -47.80
C ASN A 506 -13.37 -12.14 -47.62
N TYR A 507 -14.54 -11.74 -47.12
CA TYR A 507 -15.72 -12.61 -47.04
C TYR A 507 -16.34 -12.92 -48.42
N ARG A 508 -16.34 -11.96 -49.36
CA ARG A 508 -16.86 -12.19 -50.72
C ARG A 508 -15.96 -13.07 -51.59
N VAL A 509 -14.64 -13.07 -51.37
CA VAL A 509 -13.70 -13.93 -52.11
C VAL A 509 -13.81 -15.40 -51.68
N LYS A 510 -14.13 -15.69 -50.41
CA LYS A 510 -14.35 -17.07 -49.93
C LYS A 510 -15.64 -17.72 -50.43
N MET A 511 -16.68 -16.93 -50.74
CA MET A 511 -17.97 -17.45 -51.20
C MET A 511 -18.02 -17.71 -52.73
N ALA A 512 -17.05 -17.22 -53.50
CA ALA A 512 -17.02 -17.38 -54.97
C ALA A 512 -16.22 -18.60 -55.46
N GLY A 513 -15.51 -19.32 -54.57
CA GLY A 513 -14.61 -20.43 -54.93
C GLY A 513 -15.20 -21.84 -54.84
N GLY A 514 -16.45 -22.01 -54.41
CA GLY A 514 -17.09 -23.31 -54.20
C GLY A 514 -17.96 -23.77 -55.38
N LYS A 515 -17.36 -24.16 -56.52
CA LYS A 515 -18.03 -25.02 -57.50
C LYS A 515 -17.46 -26.43 -57.38
N VAL A 516 -18.19 -27.28 -56.66
CA VAL A 516 -18.04 -28.73 -56.68
C VAL A 516 -18.50 -29.22 -58.06
N ARG A 517 -17.63 -29.89 -58.81
CA ARG A 517 -18.03 -30.76 -59.93
C ARG A 517 -18.23 -32.18 -59.35
N VAL A 518 -19.37 -32.74 -59.75
CA VAL A 518 -19.91 -34.08 -59.47
C VAL A 518 -18.90 -35.17 -59.78
#